data_AF-A0ABD0YI63-F1
#
_entry.id   AF-A0ABD0YI63-F1
#
_cell.length_a   1.000
_cell.length_b   1.000
_cell.length_c   1.000
_cell.angle_alpha   90.00
_cell.angle_beta   90.00
_cell.angle_gamma   90.00
#
_symmetry.space_group_name_H-M   'P 1'
#
loop_
_entity.id
_entity.type
_entity.pdbx_description
1 polymer ?
#
loop_
_entity_poly.entity_id
_entity_poly.type
_entity_poly.pdbx_seq_one_letter_code
_entity_poly.pdbx_strand_id
1 'polypeptide(L)'
;SEKAFDITYVRVWFYSPRPESFAIYKRTREGGPWTPFQFYSGSCRDTYGLEDRHHALDNEETTALCTSEYSDISPLTGGNIAFSTLEGRRSAHNFNTNPNLQEWVTATDIRIVLNRMNTFGDEVFGDPNVLKSYFYAITDIAVGARCKCNGHASECVSVPVNSEGETRRICRCEHNTAGPDCSECASFYQDAPWRRATDTDAYECRRKLNYHIYLV
;
A
#
# COMPACT_ATOMS: atom_id res chain seq x y z
N SER A 1 5.90 -11.73 11.52
CA SER A 1 4.92 -10.69 11.15
C SER A 1 5.66 -9.39 11.00
N GLU A 2 5.99 -9.07 9.77
CA GLU A 2 6.40 -7.75 9.32
C GLU A 2 5.35 -6.69 9.69
N LYS A 3 5.77 -5.42 9.77
CA LYS A 3 4.91 -4.28 10.13
C LYS A 3 4.00 -3.93 8.97
N ALA A 4 2.68 -3.82 9.21
CA ALA A 4 1.77 -3.27 8.22
C ALA A 4 1.80 -1.73 8.20
N PHE A 5 1.60 -1.14 7.02
CA PHE A 5 1.58 0.30 6.79
C PHE A 5 0.30 0.72 6.07
N ASP A 6 -0.22 1.90 6.41
CA ASP A 6 -1.22 2.58 5.57
C ASP A 6 -0.43 3.38 4.52
N ILE A 7 -0.40 2.89 3.27
CA ILE A 7 0.31 3.49 2.14
C ILE A 7 -0.49 4.68 1.60
N THR A 8 0.15 5.83 1.48
CA THR A 8 -0.44 7.04 0.89
C THR A 8 -0.09 7.18 -0.59
N TYR A 9 1.15 6.91 -0.97
CA TYR A 9 1.58 6.92 -2.37
C TYR A 9 2.77 6.00 -2.64
N VAL A 10 2.94 5.65 -3.91
CA VAL A 10 4.17 5.06 -4.46
C VAL A 10 4.64 5.96 -5.60
N ARG A 11 5.88 6.42 -5.53
CA ARG A 11 6.53 7.22 -6.57
C ARG A 11 7.76 6.53 -7.11
N VAL A 12 7.96 6.61 -8.41
CA VAL A 12 9.10 6.03 -9.12
C VAL A 12 9.64 7.04 -10.10
N TRP A 13 10.94 7.31 -10.02
CA TRP A 13 11.65 8.17 -10.95
C TRP A 13 12.52 7.32 -11.87
N PHE A 14 12.41 7.56 -13.17
CA PHE A 14 13.15 6.82 -14.18
C PHE A 14 14.27 7.67 -14.76
N TYR A 15 15.45 7.04 -14.86
CA TYR A 15 16.54 7.55 -15.69
C TYR A 15 16.29 7.24 -17.16
N SER A 16 15.76 6.05 -17.46
CA SER A 16 15.28 5.68 -18.79
C SER A 16 13.94 6.34 -19.10
N PRO A 17 13.39 6.19 -20.32
CA PRO A 17 11.97 6.40 -20.54
C PRO A 17 11.14 5.53 -19.60
N ARG A 18 9.92 5.95 -19.32
CA ARG A 18 8.96 5.15 -18.54
C ARG A 18 8.58 3.89 -19.33
N PRO A 19 8.27 2.77 -18.66
CA PRO A 19 7.70 1.61 -19.33
C PRO A 19 6.39 1.99 -20.01
N GLU A 20 6.13 1.39 -21.18
CA GLU A 20 4.82 1.51 -21.82
C GLU A 20 3.78 0.78 -20.96
N SER A 21 4.12 -0.39 -20.43
CA SER A 21 3.25 -1.14 -19.52
C SER A 21 3.97 -1.59 -18.27
N PHE A 22 3.41 -1.29 -17.10
CA PHE A 22 3.92 -1.72 -15.82
C PHE A 22 2.78 -1.80 -14.78
N ALA A 23 3.07 -2.42 -13.64
CA ALA A 23 2.09 -2.67 -12.59
C ALA A 23 2.71 -2.55 -11.20
N ILE A 24 1.91 -2.08 -10.25
CA ILE A 24 2.23 -2.03 -8.82
C ILE A 24 1.35 -3.07 -8.14
N TYR A 25 1.96 -3.94 -7.35
CA TYR A 25 1.32 -4.94 -6.51
C TYR A 25 1.63 -4.67 -5.04
N LYS A 26 0.79 -5.20 -4.16
CA LYS A 26 1.00 -5.18 -2.72
C LYS A 26 0.73 -6.54 -2.09
N ARG A 27 1.23 -6.73 -0.87
CA ARG A 27 0.77 -7.75 0.07
C ARG A 27 0.21 -7.07 1.30
N THR A 28 -0.81 -7.65 1.93
CA THR A 28 -1.36 -7.14 3.20
C THR A 28 -0.87 -7.90 4.41
N ARG A 29 -0.17 -9.02 4.20
CA ARG A 29 0.44 -9.85 5.22
C ARG A 29 1.66 -10.59 4.67
N GLU A 30 2.60 -10.86 5.56
CA GLU A 30 3.80 -11.63 5.27
C GLU A 30 3.44 -13.01 4.67
N GLY A 31 4.11 -13.38 3.59
CA GLY A 31 3.83 -14.63 2.86
C GLY A 31 2.48 -14.68 2.14
N GLY A 32 1.67 -13.61 2.18
CA GLY A 32 0.38 -13.52 1.49
C GLY A 32 0.50 -13.46 -0.04
N PRO A 33 -0.63 -13.60 -0.76
CA PRO A 33 -0.65 -13.42 -2.20
C PRO A 33 -0.36 -11.97 -2.58
N TRP A 34 0.28 -11.77 -3.73
CA TRP A 34 0.38 -10.44 -4.34
C TRP A 34 -0.96 -10.05 -4.93
N THR A 35 -1.51 -8.92 -4.52
CA THR A 35 -2.74 -8.35 -5.08
C THR A 35 -2.40 -7.10 -5.91
N PRO A 36 -3.06 -6.88 -7.05
CA PRO A 36 -2.87 -5.66 -7.84
C PRO A 36 -3.18 -4.41 -7.02
N PHE A 37 -2.36 -3.37 -7.19
CA PHE A 37 -2.55 -2.06 -6.57
C PHE A 37 -2.86 -0.99 -7.63
N GLN A 38 -2.13 -1.01 -8.75
CA GLN A 38 -2.36 -0.11 -9.88
C GLN A 38 -1.72 -0.69 -11.16
N PHE A 39 -2.37 -0.48 -12.30
CA PHE A 39 -1.83 -0.77 -13.62
C PHE A 39 -1.63 0.51 -14.43
N TYR A 40 -0.60 0.50 -15.27
CA TYR A 40 -0.37 1.54 -16.26
C TYR A 40 -0.03 0.88 -17.59
N SER A 41 -0.73 1.27 -18.65
CA SER A 41 -0.52 0.75 -20.01
C SER A 41 -1.13 1.69 -21.03
N GLY A 42 -0.43 1.94 -22.14
CA GLY A 42 -1.01 2.60 -23.31
C GLY A 42 -2.06 1.73 -24.01
N SER A 43 -2.11 0.42 -23.69
CA SER A 43 -3.09 -0.54 -24.18
C SER A 43 -3.69 -1.37 -23.05
N CYS A 44 -4.29 -0.73 -22.04
CA CYS A 44 -4.88 -1.37 -20.86
C CYS A 44 -5.75 -2.61 -21.16
N ARG A 45 -6.60 -2.53 -22.19
CA ARG A 45 -7.49 -3.63 -22.58
C ARG A 45 -6.73 -4.83 -23.10
N ASP A 46 -5.72 -4.61 -23.93
CA ASP A 46 -4.96 -5.70 -24.55
C ASP A 46 -3.92 -6.30 -23.60
N THR A 47 -3.31 -5.47 -22.75
CA THR A 47 -2.24 -5.89 -21.84
C THR A 47 -2.77 -6.52 -20.56
N TYR A 48 -3.80 -5.93 -19.94
CA TYR A 48 -4.30 -6.34 -18.63
C TYR A 48 -5.79 -6.73 -18.62
N GLY A 49 -6.50 -6.63 -19.77
CA GLY A 49 -7.93 -6.93 -19.82
C GLY A 49 -8.80 -5.90 -19.10
N LEU A 50 -8.27 -4.71 -18.82
CA LEU A 50 -8.95 -3.66 -18.06
C LEU A 50 -9.28 -2.46 -18.96
N GLU A 51 -10.33 -1.73 -18.61
CA GLU A 51 -10.61 -0.44 -19.25
C GLU A 51 -9.65 0.63 -18.74
N ASP A 52 -9.30 1.57 -19.63
CA ASP A 52 -8.56 2.76 -19.25
C ASP A 52 -9.48 3.70 -18.44
N ARG A 53 -9.20 3.83 -17.14
CA ARG A 53 -10.00 4.58 -16.18
C ARG A 53 -9.11 5.21 -15.11
N HIS A 54 -9.36 6.49 -14.83
CA HIS A 54 -8.72 7.23 -13.73
C HIS A 54 -9.54 7.19 -12.43
N HIS A 55 -10.81 6.77 -12.48
CA HIS A 55 -11.71 6.75 -11.34
C HIS A 55 -12.29 5.36 -11.11
N ALA A 56 -12.41 4.97 -9.85
CA ALA A 56 -13.09 3.74 -9.47
C ALA A 56 -14.61 3.90 -9.56
N LEU A 57 -15.30 2.80 -9.88
CA LEU A 57 -16.75 2.73 -9.74
C LEU A 57 -17.11 2.61 -8.26
N ASP A 58 -18.31 3.08 -7.89
CA ASP A 58 -18.77 3.08 -6.48
C ASP A 58 -18.76 1.70 -5.82
N ASN A 59 -19.01 0.66 -6.60
CA ASN A 59 -19.02 -0.73 -6.15
C ASN A 59 -17.65 -1.43 -6.26
N GLU A 60 -16.63 -0.75 -6.79
CA GLU A 60 -15.29 -1.30 -7.09
C GLU A 60 -14.16 -0.41 -6.52
N GLU A 61 -14.46 0.32 -5.44
CA GLU A 61 -13.52 1.23 -4.77
C GLU A 61 -12.31 0.56 -4.12
N THR A 62 -12.18 -0.77 -4.20
CA THR A 62 -10.99 -1.50 -3.75
C THR A 62 -10.36 -2.36 -4.85
N THR A 63 -10.67 -2.03 -6.10
CA THR A 63 -10.08 -2.68 -7.28
C THR A 63 -8.96 -1.79 -7.86
N ALA A 64 -7.93 -2.43 -8.40
CA ALA A 64 -6.86 -1.75 -9.11
C ALA A 64 -7.37 -1.24 -10.47
N LEU A 65 -7.04 0.00 -10.79
CA LEU A 65 -7.38 0.61 -12.08
C LEU A 65 -6.25 0.39 -13.08
N CYS A 66 -6.54 0.63 -14.36
CA CYS A 66 -5.54 0.76 -15.40
C CYS A 66 -5.69 2.12 -16.08
N THR A 67 -4.59 2.81 -16.34
CA THR A 67 -4.60 4.07 -17.10
C THR A 67 -3.36 4.24 -17.97
N SER A 68 -3.49 4.96 -19.09
CA SER A 68 -2.36 5.31 -19.96
C SER A 68 -1.56 6.54 -19.51
N GLU A 69 -1.94 7.21 -18.42
CA GLU A 69 -1.38 8.52 -18.00
C GLU A 69 0.16 8.60 -17.99
N TYR A 70 0.81 7.51 -17.58
CA TYR A 70 2.27 7.42 -17.43
C TYR A 70 2.93 6.44 -18.40
N SER A 71 2.22 6.08 -19.47
CA SER A 71 2.68 5.11 -20.47
C SER A 71 3.31 5.73 -21.69
N ASP A 72 3.26 7.05 -21.85
CA ASP A 72 3.97 7.75 -22.93
C ASP A 72 5.50 7.72 -22.73
N ILE A 73 6.24 7.60 -23.84
CA ILE A 73 7.70 7.52 -23.88
C ILE A 73 8.37 8.81 -23.38
N SER A 74 7.71 9.95 -23.53
CA SER A 74 8.19 11.23 -23.01
C SER A 74 7.96 11.31 -21.50
N PRO A 75 8.87 11.90 -20.71
CA PRO A 75 10.21 12.31 -21.10
C PRO A 75 11.16 11.11 -21.20
N LEU A 76 12.20 11.22 -22.03
CA LEU A 76 13.19 10.15 -22.21
C LEU A 76 14.08 9.92 -20.98
N THR A 77 14.11 10.88 -20.07
CA THR A 77 14.77 10.78 -18.77
C THR A 77 14.06 11.68 -17.75
N GLY A 78 14.15 11.35 -16.48
CA GLY A 78 13.47 12.08 -15.40
C GLY A 78 11.96 11.85 -15.36
N GLY A 79 11.47 10.80 -16.02
CA GLY A 79 10.07 10.41 -15.97
C GLY A 79 9.66 10.08 -14.55
N ASN A 80 8.63 10.73 -14.04
CA ASN A 80 8.10 10.50 -12.70
C ASN A 80 6.72 9.86 -12.80
N ILE A 81 6.49 8.86 -11.98
CA ILE A 81 5.23 8.13 -11.86
C ILE A 81 4.73 8.34 -10.44
N ALA A 82 3.50 8.84 -10.30
CA ALA A 82 2.88 9.05 -9.01
C ALA A 82 1.59 8.23 -8.90
N PHE A 83 1.61 7.22 -8.05
CA PHE A 83 0.42 6.47 -7.66
C PHE A 83 -0.05 6.94 -6.28
N SER A 84 -1.22 7.56 -6.19
CA SER A 84 -1.89 7.91 -4.94
C SER A 84 -3.00 6.89 -4.63
N THR A 85 -2.98 6.29 -3.44
CA THR A 85 -3.81 5.11 -3.14
C THR A 85 -5.31 5.41 -3.09
N LEU A 86 -5.68 6.62 -2.67
CA LEU A 86 -7.07 7.08 -2.53
C LEU A 86 -7.53 7.99 -3.68
N GLU A 87 -6.64 8.37 -4.60
CA GLU A 87 -7.02 9.16 -5.76
C GLU A 87 -8.00 8.40 -6.65
N GLY A 88 -8.99 9.12 -7.19
CA GLY A 88 -10.03 8.51 -8.01
C GLY A 88 -11.06 7.66 -7.26
N ARG A 89 -11.00 7.58 -5.92
CA ARG A 89 -11.97 6.84 -5.07
C ARG A 89 -12.89 7.81 -4.35
N ARG A 90 -14.20 7.72 -4.58
CA ARG A 90 -15.18 8.68 -4.08
C ARG A 90 -15.23 8.71 -2.57
N SER A 91 -15.17 7.56 -1.90
CA SER A 91 -15.22 7.46 -0.43
C SER A 91 -13.94 7.86 0.28
N ALA A 92 -12.93 8.39 -0.43
CA ALA A 92 -11.68 8.87 0.18
C ALA A 92 -11.93 9.90 1.30
N HIS A 93 -12.94 10.76 1.14
CA HIS A 93 -13.32 11.75 2.17
C HIS A 93 -13.87 11.10 3.46
N ASN A 94 -14.40 9.88 3.37
CA ASN A 94 -14.92 9.10 4.50
C ASN A 94 -13.96 7.97 4.91
N PHE A 95 -12.65 8.10 4.62
CA PHE A 95 -11.65 7.07 4.89
C PHE A 95 -11.66 6.57 6.35
N ASN A 96 -11.84 7.47 7.32
CA ASN A 96 -11.80 7.14 8.75
C ASN A 96 -12.90 6.18 9.20
N THR A 97 -14.02 6.10 8.46
CA THR A 97 -15.14 5.19 8.75
C THR A 97 -15.34 4.11 7.69
N ASN A 98 -14.52 4.08 6.63
CA ASN A 98 -14.62 3.11 5.54
C ASN A 98 -13.58 1.98 5.70
N PRO A 99 -13.94 0.80 6.25
CA PRO A 99 -13.00 -0.29 6.47
C PRO A 99 -12.43 -0.87 5.18
N ASN A 100 -13.18 -0.81 4.06
CA ASN A 100 -12.72 -1.31 2.78
C ASN A 100 -11.54 -0.46 2.26
N LEU A 101 -11.64 0.87 2.35
CA LEU A 101 -10.54 1.75 1.96
C LEU A 101 -9.36 1.68 2.93
N GLN A 102 -9.61 1.46 4.22
CA GLN A 102 -8.56 1.24 5.21
C GLN A 102 -7.74 -0.02 4.91
N GLU A 103 -8.39 -1.10 4.49
CA GLU A 103 -7.69 -2.31 4.05
C GLU A 103 -7.05 -2.13 2.66
N TRP A 104 -7.68 -1.36 1.77
CA TRP A 104 -7.12 -1.01 0.47
C TRP A 104 -5.79 -0.26 0.55
N VAL A 105 -5.60 0.62 1.54
CA VAL A 105 -4.29 1.29 1.71
C VAL A 105 -3.28 0.45 2.48
N THR A 106 -3.72 -0.64 3.13
CA THR A 106 -2.83 -1.48 3.94
C THR A 106 -1.85 -2.24 3.05
N ALA A 107 -0.56 -2.21 3.38
CA ALA A 107 0.44 -3.10 2.79
C ALA A 107 1.58 -3.44 3.78
N THR A 108 2.16 -4.63 3.63
CA THR A 108 3.46 -5.01 4.21
C THR A 108 4.57 -4.87 3.17
N ASP A 109 4.28 -5.26 1.94
CA ASP A 109 5.23 -5.26 0.83
C ASP A 109 4.65 -4.53 -0.39
N ILE A 110 5.53 -3.89 -1.16
CA ILE A 110 5.22 -3.30 -2.47
C ILE A 110 6.12 -3.96 -3.53
N ARG A 111 5.56 -4.26 -4.70
CA ARG A 111 6.29 -4.78 -5.85
C ARG A 111 5.92 -4.03 -7.12
N ILE A 112 6.93 -3.48 -7.78
CA ILE A 112 6.80 -2.83 -9.07
C ILE A 112 7.26 -3.83 -10.14
N VAL A 113 6.44 -4.05 -11.17
CA VAL A 113 6.71 -4.98 -12.27
C VAL A 113 6.71 -4.21 -13.58
N LEU A 114 7.83 -4.21 -14.29
CA LEU A 114 8.01 -3.52 -15.56
C LEU A 114 7.78 -4.54 -16.69
N ASN A 115 6.65 -4.44 -17.40
CA ASN A 115 6.20 -5.48 -18.32
C ASN A 115 6.64 -5.22 -19.76
N ARG A 116 6.48 -3.98 -20.26
CA ARG A 116 6.81 -3.61 -21.64
C ARG A 116 7.47 -2.23 -21.70
N MET A 117 8.56 -2.13 -22.46
CA MET A 117 9.26 -0.87 -22.72
C MET A 117 8.51 -0.05 -23.76
N ASN A 118 8.67 1.27 -23.68
CA ASN A 118 8.39 2.14 -24.81
C ASN A 118 9.51 2.01 -25.85
N THR A 119 9.16 2.08 -27.13
CA THR A 119 10.10 2.07 -28.25
C THR A 119 9.72 3.12 -29.30
N PHE A 120 10.68 3.52 -30.14
CA PHE A 120 10.42 4.37 -31.30
C PHE A 120 10.07 3.58 -32.57
N GLY A 121 10.06 2.24 -32.51
CA GLY A 121 9.79 1.36 -33.65
C GLY A 121 11.02 1.04 -34.50
N ASP A 122 12.21 1.55 -34.14
CA ASP A 122 13.48 1.27 -34.80
C ASP A 122 14.09 -0.09 -34.39
N GLU A 123 13.59 -0.71 -33.33
CA GLU A 123 13.93 -2.06 -32.90
C GLU A 123 13.51 -3.14 -33.90
N VAL A 124 12.54 -2.83 -34.78
CA VAL A 124 11.99 -3.76 -35.78
C VAL A 124 13.05 -4.27 -36.76
N PHE A 125 14.10 -3.47 -37.00
CA PHE A 125 15.21 -3.86 -37.86
C PHE A 125 16.23 -4.78 -37.20
N GLY A 126 16.10 -5.03 -35.88
CA GLY A 126 16.96 -5.95 -35.14
C GLY A 126 18.42 -5.52 -35.02
N ASP A 127 18.73 -4.23 -35.21
CA ASP A 127 20.09 -3.71 -35.06
C ASP A 127 20.56 -3.88 -33.59
N PRO A 128 21.65 -4.62 -33.33
CA PRO A 128 22.14 -4.84 -31.98
C PRO A 128 22.50 -3.56 -31.21
N ASN A 129 22.85 -2.48 -31.89
CA ASN A 129 23.14 -1.19 -31.26
C ASN A 129 21.86 -0.48 -30.83
N VAL A 130 20.78 -0.59 -31.62
CA VAL A 130 19.45 -0.09 -31.26
C VAL A 130 18.89 -0.86 -30.08
N LEU A 131 18.96 -2.20 -30.09
CA LEU A 131 18.43 -3.01 -28.99
C LEU A 131 19.13 -2.74 -27.64
N LYS A 132 20.40 -2.31 -27.64
CA LYS A 132 21.14 -1.93 -26.43
C LYS A 132 20.69 -0.58 -25.85
N SER A 133 19.98 0.26 -26.61
CA SER A 133 19.49 1.56 -26.13
C SER A 133 18.21 1.42 -25.29
N TYR A 134 17.50 0.29 -25.41
CA TYR A 134 16.27 0.00 -24.69
C TYR A 134 16.52 -0.79 -23.40
N PHE A 135 16.41 -0.10 -22.27
CA PHE A 135 16.53 -0.69 -20.94
C PHE A 135 15.65 0.06 -19.94
N TYR A 136 15.33 -0.59 -18.82
CA TYR A 136 14.75 0.08 -17.68
C TYR A 136 15.84 0.58 -16.74
N ALA A 137 15.75 1.85 -16.32
CA ALA A 137 16.59 2.39 -15.27
C ALA A 137 15.77 3.30 -14.35
N ILE A 138 15.77 2.98 -13.06
CA ILE A 138 15.08 3.74 -12.01
C ILE A 138 16.14 4.48 -11.19
N THR A 139 15.96 5.78 -10.98
CA THR A 139 16.85 6.59 -10.14
C THR A 139 16.44 6.56 -8.68
N ASP A 140 15.14 6.57 -8.39
CA ASP A 140 14.63 6.61 -7.03
C ASP A 140 13.24 5.96 -6.92
N ILE A 141 12.93 5.44 -5.73
CA ILE A 141 11.62 4.91 -5.35
C ILE A 141 11.27 5.45 -3.97
N ALA A 142 10.13 6.14 -3.88
CA ALA A 142 9.60 6.63 -2.61
C ALA A 142 8.22 6.03 -2.35
N VAL A 143 8.06 5.38 -1.21
CA VAL A 143 6.77 4.89 -0.72
C VAL A 143 6.37 5.75 0.48
N GLY A 144 5.39 6.63 0.26
CA GLY A 144 4.79 7.42 1.33
C GLY A 144 3.89 6.54 2.15
N ALA A 145 4.14 6.44 3.46
CA ALA A 145 3.37 5.57 4.34
C ALA A 145 3.44 6.01 5.80
N ARG A 146 2.42 5.61 6.57
CA ARG A 146 2.44 5.64 8.04
C ARG A 146 2.33 4.22 8.58
N CYS A 147 2.92 3.96 9.74
CA CYS A 147 2.69 2.70 10.44
C CYS A 147 1.19 2.50 10.71
N LYS A 148 0.64 1.34 10.33
CA LYS A 148 -0.75 0.98 10.65
C LYS A 148 -0.84 0.66 12.14
N CYS A 149 -1.29 1.61 12.95
CA CYS A 149 -1.50 1.42 14.39
C CYS A 149 -2.97 1.60 14.80
N ASN A 150 -3.88 1.61 13.82
CA ASN A 150 -5.31 1.74 14.03
C ASN A 150 -5.73 2.97 14.87
N GLY A 151 -4.88 4.01 14.91
CA GLY A 151 -5.10 5.21 15.72
C GLY A 151 -4.85 5.05 17.23
N HIS A 152 -4.26 3.93 17.65
CA HIS A 152 -3.91 3.68 19.06
C HIS A 152 -2.40 3.70 19.32
N ALA A 153 -1.62 4.38 18.48
CA ALA A 153 -0.23 4.70 18.80
C ALA A 153 0.19 5.96 18.05
N SER A 154 1.01 6.77 18.70
CA SER A 154 1.64 7.96 18.12
C SER A 154 2.94 7.65 17.38
N GLU A 155 3.58 6.50 17.67
CA GLU A 155 4.86 6.13 17.09
C GLU A 155 5.07 4.62 16.90
N CYS A 156 6.07 4.30 16.09
CA CYS A 156 6.52 2.95 15.79
C CYS A 156 7.95 2.75 16.27
N VAL A 157 8.20 1.67 16.99
CA VAL A 157 9.52 1.35 17.57
C VAL A 157 10.09 0.07 16.99
N SER A 158 11.42 -0.02 16.89
CA SER A 158 12.11 -1.26 16.56
C SER A 158 12.34 -2.07 17.83
N VAL A 159 11.89 -3.32 17.85
CA VAL A 159 12.10 -4.26 18.96
C VAL A 159 12.94 -5.45 18.50
N PRO A 160 13.87 -5.95 19.33
CA PRO A 160 14.63 -7.15 19.01
C PRO A 160 13.71 -8.37 18.84
N VAL A 161 13.97 -9.18 17.81
CA VAL A 161 13.26 -10.43 17.53
C VAL A 161 14.02 -11.63 18.08
N ASN A 162 15.35 -11.58 17.98
CA ASN A 162 16.25 -12.63 18.43
C ASN A 162 17.50 -12.04 19.08
N SER A 163 18.31 -12.91 19.68
CA SER A 163 19.61 -12.56 20.28
C SER A 163 20.66 -12.15 19.25
N GLU A 164 20.39 -12.32 17.96
CA GLU A 164 21.30 -12.02 16.84
C GLU A 164 21.18 -10.57 16.36
N GLY A 165 20.28 -9.78 16.96
CA GLY A 165 20.12 -8.36 16.67
C GLY A 165 19.15 -8.05 15.55
N GLU A 166 18.42 -9.04 15.03
CA GLU A 166 17.32 -8.81 14.11
C GLU A 166 16.24 -8.00 14.82
N THR A 167 15.75 -6.94 14.18
CA THR A 167 14.70 -6.07 14.76
C THR A 167 13.47 -6.09 13.90
N ARG A 168 12.30 -6.01 14.56
CA ARG A 168 11.01 -5.81 13.92
C ARG A 168 10.42 -4.48 14.34
N ARG A 169 9.73 -3.80 13.44
CA ARG A 169 8.99 -2.58 13.79
C ARG A 169 7.60 -2.95 14.31
N ILE A 170 7.20 -2.37 15.43
CA ILE A 170 5.86 -2.51 16.01
C ILE A 170 5.32 -1.15 16.45
N CYS A 171 4.01 -1.02 16.58
CA CYS A 171 3.41 0.15 17.21
C CYS A 171 3.72 0.18 18.71
N ARG A 172 4.00 1.36 19.26
CA ARG A 172 3.98 1.58 20.71
C ARG A 172 2.54 1.80 21.15
N CYS A 173 1.82 0.70 21.37
CA CYS A 173 0.38 0.77 21.62
C CYS A 173 0.00 1.53 22.89
N GLU A 174 -1.03 2.34 22.75
CA GLU A 174 -1.73 3.13 23.75
C GLU A 174 -3.18 2.63 23.85
N HIS A 175 -4.07 3.37 24.53
CA HIS A 175 -5.51 3.06 24.61
C HIS A 175 -5.84 1.64 25.10
N ASN A 176 -4.97 1.06 25.93
CA ASN A 176 -5.03 -0.33 26.42
C ASN A 176 -5.14 -1.39 25.30
N THR A 177 -4.58 -1.08 24.13
CA THR A 177 -4.50 -2.00 22.99
C THR A 177 -3.19 -2.79 23.00
N ALA A 178 -3.15 -3.87 22.24
CA ALA A 178 -2.01 -4.77 22.10
C ALA A 178 -1.88 -5.29 20.66
N GLY A 179 -0.86 -6.11 20.42
CA GLY A 179 -0.50 -6.62 19.10
C GLY A 179 0.42 -5.67 18.31
N PRO A 180 1.00 -6.13 17.19
CA PRO A 180 1.97 -5.35 16.41
C PRO A 180 1.39 -4.08 15.78
N ASP A 181 0.09 -4.09 15.51
CA ASP A 181 -0.67 -3.01 14.87
C ASP A 181 -1.72 -2.37 15.81
N CYS A 182 -1.67 -2.67 17.11
CA CYS A 182 -2.68 -2.23 18.08
C CYS A 182 -4.11 -2.68 17.71
N SER A 183 -4.23 -3.91 17.20
CA SER A 183 -5.45 -4.47 16.59
C SER A 183 -6.28 -5.34 17.54
N GLU A 184 -5.92 -5.39 18.81
CA GLU A 184 -6.62 -6.15 19.84
C GLU A 184 -6.55 -5.42 21.18
N CYS A 185 -7.46 -5.76 22.11
CA CYS A 185 -7.37 -5.26 23.48
C CYS A 185 -6.33 -6.03 24.28
N ALA A 186 -5.54 -5.32 25.07
CA ALA A 186 -4.63 -5.94 26.02
C ALA A 186 -5.39 -6.83 27.02
N SER A 187 -4.68 -7.81 27.59
CA SER A 187 -5.21 -8.66 28.66
C SER A 187 -5.82 -7.82 29.78
N PHE A 188 -6.98 -8.25 30.29
CA PHE A 188 -7.80 -7.54 31.28
C PHE A 188 -8.55 -6.28 30.80
N TYR A 189 -8.40 -5.87 29.54
CA TYR A 189 -9.10 -4.71 28.96
C TYR A 189 -10.14 -5.08 27.88
N GLN A 190 -10.78 -6.25 28.01
CA GLN A 190 -11.77 -6.72 27.02
C GLN A 190 -13.21 -6.64 27.55
N ASP A 191 -13.58 -5.55 28.24
CA ASP A 191 -14.97 -5.27 28.67
C ASP A 191 -15.87 -4.81 27.51
N ALA A 192 -15.27 -4.45 26.37
CA ALA A 192 -15.95 -4.21 25.10
C ALA A 192 -15.11 -4.78 23.93
N PRO A 193 -15.72 -5.05 22.77
CA PRO A 193 -14.98 -5.42 21.56
C PRO A 193 -14.02 -4.32 21.13
N TRP A 194 -12.82 -4.70 20.68
CA TRP A 194 -11.84 -3.79 20.08
C TRP A 194 -12.42 -3.07 18.85
N ARG A 195 -12.05 -1.81 18.65
CA ARG A 195 -12.37 -1.02 17.45
C ARG A 195 -11.22 -0.08 17.14
N ARG A 196 -11.02 0.20 15.85
CA ARG A 196 -10.12 1.26 15.36
C ARG A 196 -10.61 2.63 15.86
N ALA A 197 -9.68 3.48 16.29
CA ALA A 197 -9.98 4.87 16.62
C ALA A 197 -10.46 5.67 15.39
N THR A 198 -11.35 6.63 15.62
CA THR A 198 -11.79 7.63 14.63
C THR A 198 -11.39 9.03 15.10
N ASP A 199 -11.68 10.06 14.29
CA ASP A 199 -11.40 11.45 14.69
C ASP A 199 -12.21 11.92 15.90
N THR A 200 -13.31 11.21 16.22
CA THR A 200 -14.27 11.60 17.26
C THR A 200 -14.23 10.71 18.49
N ASP A 201 -13.72 9.48 18.37
CA ASP A 201 -13.70 8.50 19.46
C ASP A 201 -12.42 7.66 19.37
N ALA A 202 -11.66 7.62 20.46
CA ALA A 202 -10.43 6.84 20.55
C ALA A 202 -10.71 5.33 20.62
N TYR A 203 -11.93 4.94 20.99
CA TYR A 203 -12.34 3.56 21.23
C TYR A 203 -11.36 2.80 22.11
N GLU A 204 -10.93 3.40 23.24
CA GLU A 204 -10.00 2.71 24.12
C GLU A 204 -10.60 1.44 24.72
N CYS A 205 -9.74 0.42 24.85
CA CYS A 205 -10.10 -0.84 25.46
C CYS A 205 -10.36 -0.64 26.96
N ARG A 206 -11.45 -1.23 27.46
CA ARG A 206 -11.98 -0.99 28.82
C ARG A 206 -11.68 -2.16 29.75
N ARG A 207 -11.25 -1.83 30.97
CA ARG A 207 -10.89 -2.82 32.00
C ARG A 207 -12.11 -3.66 32.39
N LYS A 208 -11.95 -4.98 32.41
CA LYS A 208 -12.96 -5.89 32.99
C LYS A 208 -13.07 -5.61 34.49
N LEU A 209 -14.29 -5.33 34.96
CA LEU A 209 -14.57 -5.29 36.39
C LEU A 209 -14.66 -6.73 36.90
N ASN A 210 -13.71 -7.13 37.74
CA ASN A 210 -13.86 -8.35 38.53
C ASN A 210 -14.93 -8.07 39.59
N TYR A 211 -16.18 -8.45 39.31
CA TYR A 211 -17.13 -8.69 40.39
C TYR A 211 -16.63 -9.93 41.14
N HIS A 212 -15.80 -9.72 42.17
CA HIS A 212 -15.77 -10.67 43.27
C HIS A 212 -17.15 -10.59 43.93
N ILE A 213 -18.06 -11.44 43.45
CA ILE A 213 -19.23 -11.84 44.23
C ILE A 213 -18.65 -12.55 45.45
N TYR A 214 -18.49 -11.81 46.54
CA TYR A 214 -18.44 -12.43 47.85
C TYR A 214 -19.79 -13.11 48.02
N LEU A 215 -19.85 -14.42 47.73
CA LEU A 215 -20.91 -15.25 48.27
C LEU A 215 -20.66 -15.24 49.78
N VAL A 216 -21.57 -14.54 50.46
CA VAL A 216 -21.63 -14.41 51.93
C VAL A 216 -21.70 -15.79 52.57
#